data_AF-A0A8C3FS95-F1
#
_entry.id   AF-A0A8C3FS95-F1
#
_cell.length_a   1.000
_cell.length_b   1.000
_cell.length_c   1.000
_cell.angle_alpha   90.00
_cell.angle_beta   90.00
_cell.angle_gamma   90.00
#
_symmetry.space_group_name_H-M   'P 1'
#
loop_
_entity.id
_entity.type
_entity.pdbx_description
1 polymer ?
#
loop_
_entity_poly.entity_id
_entity_poly.type
_entity_poly.pdbx_seq_one_letter_code
_entity_poly.pdbx_strand_id
1 'polypeptide(L)'
;DPITDRSRPKNDGGQNLKGSSCKLCPKDWLLHGDKCYWFSTVFKTWEWSRDDCLMKRAQLLVIHDREEMVKNVLYSTAGCVWIGLNIASPGRTWTWQDGSPLNQTLLPISDPEKENNCGSVKKNKILSEICQTESKWICQKAAVLV
;
A
#
# COMPACT_ATOMS: atom_id res chain seq x y z
N ASP A 1 -20.73 -25.12 62.10
CA ASP A 1 -20.17 -25.00 60.75
C ASP A 1 -19.67 -23.59 60.48
N PRO A 2 -18.37 -23.41 60.19
CA PRO A 2 -17.77 -22.11 59.96
C PRO A 2 -17.60 -21.87 58.46
N ILE A 3 -18.14 -20.77 57.91
CA ILE A 3 -17.54 -20.16 56.72
C ILE A 3 -17.58 -18.63 56.87
N THR A 4 -16.37 -18.09 56.83
CA THR A 4 -15.91 -16.71 57.02
C THR A 4 -16.23 -15.76 55.86
N ASP A 5 -16.32 -14.48 56.23
CA ASP A 5 -16.29 -13.26 55.41
C ASP A 5 -15.04 -13.14 54.51
N ARG A 6 -15.17 -12.30 53.46
CA ARG A 6 -14.18 -11.74 52.50
C ARG A 6 -13.59 -12.66 51.45
N SER A 7 -13.88 -12.35 50.18
CA SER A 7 -12.99 -11.47 49.38
C SER A 7 -13.51 -11.26 47.95
N ARG A 8 -13.73 -9.97 47.66
CA ARG A 8 -13.83 -9.36 46.32
C ARG A 8 -12.61 -9.79 45.48
N PRO A 9 -12.75 -10.18 44.20
CA PRO A 9 -11.57 -10.31 43.36
C PRO A 9 -10.96 -8.92 43.17
N LYS A 10 -9.80 -8.69 43.76
CA LYS A 10 -8.82 -7.73 43.26
C LYS A 10 -7.72 -8.55 42.61
N ASN A 11 -7.61 -8.47 41.29
CA ASN A 11 -6.32 -8.52 40.62
C ASN A 11 -6.48 -7.61 39.39
N ASP A 12 -6.00 -6.37 39.48
CA ASP A 12 -4.62 -5.96 39.24
C ASP A 12 -4.11 -6.40 37.87
N GLY A 13 -4.05 -5.40 37.01
CA GLY A 13 -3.79 -5.50 35.60
C GLY A 13 -4.20 -4.20 34.95
N GLY A 14 -3.70 -3.07 35.48
CA GLY A 14 -3.76 -1.77 34.84
C GLY A 14 -3.02 -1.84 33.51
N GLN A 15 -3.67 -2.38 32.49
CA GLN A 15 -3.32 -2.07 31.14
C GLN A 15 -3.92 -0.71 30.87
N ASN A 16 -3.05 0.27 30.89
CA ASN A 16 -3.24 1.56 30.23
C ASN A 16 -3.74 1.26 28.82
N LEU A 17 -5.07 1.18 28.65
CA LEU A 17 -5.73 1.35 27.37
C LEU A 17 -5.48 2.82 27.00
N LYS A 18 -4.25 3.12 26.57
CA LYS A 18 -4.03 4.21 25.62
C LYS A 18 -5.05 3.91 24.53
N GLY A 19 -6.13 4.70 24.51
CA GLY A 19 -7.33 4.40 23.76
C GLY A 19 -6.96 3.85 22.39
N SER A 20 -7.38 2.63 22.10
CA SER A 20 -7.16 2.02 20.79
C SER A 20 -7.83 2.92 19.77
N SER A 21 -7.04 3.74 19.09
CA SER A 21 -7.56 4.68 18.12
C SER A 21 -8.26 3.90 17.01
N CYS A 22 -9.52 4.24 16.75
CA CYS A 22 -10.27 3.57 15.71
C CYS A 22 -9.78 4.09 14.35
N LYS A 23 -9.44 3.19 13.43
CA LYS A 23 -8.98 3.56 12.10
C LYS A 23 -10.07 3.22 11.10
N LEU A 24 -10.47 4.20 10.30
CA LEU A 24 -11.48 4.02 9.27
C LEU A 24 -10.92 4.32 7.88
N CYS A 25 -11.45 3.58 6.90
CA CYS A 25 -11.26 3.83 5.48
C CYS A 25 -12.59 4.23 4.84
N PRO A 26 -12.55 4.96 3.71
CA PRO A 26 -13.75 5.21 2.93
C PRO A 26 -14.40 3.90 2.50
N LYS A 27 -15.70 3.98 2.16
CA LYS A 27 -16.43 2.84 1.59
C LYS A 27 -15.69 2.27 0.38
N ASP A 28 -15.60 0.94 0.31
CA ASP A 28 -14.96 0.18 -0.77
C ASP A 28 -13.41 0.29 -0.80
N TRP A 29 -12.80 0.78 0.28
CA TRP A 29 -11.35 0.74 0.49
C TRP A 29 -11.00 -0.31 1.55
N LEU A 30 -9.95 -1.08 1.31
CA LEU A 30 -9.42 -2.05 2.25
C LEU A 30 -8.54 -1.35 3.30
N LEU A 31 -8.89 -1.49 4.58
CA LEU A 31 -8.04 -1.05 5.69
C LEU A 31 -6.96 -2.11 5.96
N HIS A 32 -5.70 -1.68 5.96
CA HIS A 32 -4.60 -2.50 6.44
C HIS A 32 -3.57 -1.64 7.17
N GLY A 33 -3.38 -1.91 8.47
CA GLY A 33 -2.59 -1.06 9.35
C GLY A 33 -3.15 0.36 9.40
N ASP A 34 -2.37 1.31 8.92
CA ASP A 34 -2.66 2.75 9.00
C ASP A 34 -2.98 3.32 7.61
N LYS A 35 -3.20 2.44 6.63
CA LYS A 35 -3.41 2.78 5.24
C LYS A 35 -4.70 2.15 4.72
N CYS A 36 -5.28 2.84 3.75
CA CYS A 36 -6.44 2.43 2.98
C CYS A 36 -6.02 2.17 1.55
N TYR A 37 -6.50 1.08 0.97
CA TYR A 37 -6.18 0.67 -0.40
C TYR A 37 -7.42 0.53 -1.26
N TRP A 38 -7.37 1.03 -2.49
CA TRP A 38 -8.44 0.88 -3.47
C TRP A 38 -7.90 0.27 -4.74
N PHE A 39 -8.61 -0.74 -5.25
CA PHE A 39 -8.19 -1.54 -6.40
C PHE A 39 -9.07 -1.20 -7.59
N SER A 40 -8.44 -0.87 -8.71
CA SER A 40 -9.21 -0.58 -9.92
C SER A 40 -9.84 -1.84 -10.52
N THR A 41 -10.98 -1.64 -11.17
CA THR A 41 -11.69 -2.70 -11.90
C THR A 41 -11.46 -2.63 -13.41
N VAL A 42 -10.95 -1.50 -13.90
CA VAL A 42 -10.67 -1.23 -15.32
C VAL A 42 -9.16 -1.14 -15.59
N PHE A 43 -8.78 -1.21 -16.87
CA PHE A 43 -7.40 -1.13 -17.33
C PHE A 43 -7.15 0.25 -17.95
N LYS A 44 -6.07 0.92 -17.54
CA LYS A 44 -5.66 2.24 -18.02
C LYS A 44 -4.14 2.42 -17.99
N THR A 45 -3.65 3.46 -18.66
CA THR A 45 -2.23 3.86 -18.64
C THR A 45 -1.77 4.25 -17.24
N TRP A 46 -0.46 4.24 -17.00
CA TRP A 46 0.10 4.64 -15.71
C TRP A 46 -0.28 6.09 -15.33
N GLU A 47 -0.23 7.01 -16.29
CA GLU A 47 -0.59 8.42 -16.07
C GLU A 47 -2.05 8.59 -15.68
N TRP A 48 -2.98 7.97 -16.42
CA TRP A 48 -4.40 7.99 -16.06
C TRP A 48 -4.65 7.40 -14.67
N SER A 49 -3.94 6.32 -14.33
CA SER A 49 -4.04 5.66 -13.02
C SER A 49 -3.58 6.59 -11.89
N ARG A 50 -2.49 7.33 -12.10
CA ARG A 50 -2.00 8.37 -11.18
C ARG A 50 -3.08 9.42 -10.96
N ASP A 51 -3.66 9.93 -12.03
CA ASP A 51 -4.66 11.01 -11.97
C ASP A 51 -5.95 10.56 -11.29
N ASP A 52 -6.37 9.30 -11.50
CA ASP A 52 -7.52 8.72 -10.78
C ASP A 52 -7.27 8.63 -9.27
N CYS A 53 -6.07 8.23 -8.83
CA CYS A 53 -5.73 8.26 -7.41
C CYS A 53 -5.74 9.69 -6.86
N LEU A 54 -5.21 10.66 -7.61
CA LEU A 54 -5.23 12.08 -7.21
C LEU A 54 -6.67 12.60 -7.04
N MET A 55 -7.58 12.27 -7.97
CA MET A 55 -9.01 12.61 -7.86
C MET A 55 -9.66 12.01 -6.62
N LYS A 56 -9.17 10.87 -6.11
CA LYS A 56 -9.62 10.23 -4.87
C LYS A 56 -8.92 10.74 -3.61
N ARG A 57 -8.12 11.81 -3.72
CA ARG A 57 -7.24 12.34 -2.67
C ARG A 57 -6.32 11.25 -2.11
N ALA A 58 -5.72 10.50 -3.03
CA ALA A 58 -4.83 9.39 -2.79
C ALA A 58 -3.63 9.47 -3.74
N GLN A 59 -2.75 8.49 -3.64
CA GLN A 59 -1.63 8.30 -4.56
C GLN A 59 -1.60 6.85 -5.03
N LEU A 60 -0.87 6.54 -6.10
CA LEU A 60 -0.59 5.15 -6.44
C LEU A 60 0.20 4.48 -5.30
N LEU A 61 0.07 3.16 -5.19
CA LEU A 61 0.71 2.36 -4.16
C LEU A 61 2.23 2.60 -4.09
N VAL A 62 2.73 2.93 -2.90
CA VAL A 62 4.17 3.02 -2.59
C VAL A 62 4.51 1.84 -1.69
N ILE A 63 5.54 1.10 -2.04
CA ILE A 63 5.94 -0.12 -1.34
C ILE A 63 7.27 0.15 -0.65
N HIS A 64 7.29 0.14 0.68
CA HIS A 64 8.52 0.36 1.44
C HIS A 64 9.27 -0.96 1.71
N ASP A 65 8.57 -2.08 1.77
CA ASP A 65 9.18 -3.40 2.00
C ASP A 65 8.42 -4.56 1.33
N ARG A 66 9.00 -5.76 1.37
CA ARG A 66 8.40 -6.96 0.76
C ARG A 66 7.15 -7.44 1.47
N GLU A 67 7.01 -7.16 2.77
CA GLU A 67 5.83 -7.59 3.52
C GLU A 67 4.61 -6.80 3.06
N GLU A 68 4.75 -5.48 2.88
CA GLU A 68 3.76 -4.60 2.28
C GLU A 68 3.41 -5.03 0.85
N MET A 69 4.42 -5.41 0.05
CA MET A 69 4.23 -5.93 -1.30
C MET A 69 3.34 -7.18 -1.31
N VAL A 70 3.68 -8.20 -0.51
CA VAL A 70 2.94 -9.47 -0.48
C VAL A 70 1.49 -9.21 -0.07
N LYS A 71 1.26 -8.40 0.97
CA LYS A 71 -0.09 -8.14 1.50
C LYS A 71 -0.97 -7.36 0.52
N ASN A 72 -0.41 -6.38 -0.19
CA ASN A 72 -1.17 -5.56 -1.13
C ASN A 72 -1.39 -6.26 -2.49
N VAL A 73 -0.48 -7.15 -2.91
CA VAL A 73 -0.54 -7.87 -4.19
C VAL A 73 -1.43 -9.10 -4.14
N LEU A 74 -1.70 -9.66 -2.96
CA LEU A 74 -2.60 -10.83 -2.82
C LEU A 74 -4.02 -10.57 -3.33
N TYR A 75 -4.45 -9.31 -3.43
CA TYR A 75 -5.74 -8.91 -3.99
C TYR A 75 -5.68 -8.57 -5.50
N SER A 76 -4.49 -8.54 -6.08
CA SER A 76 -4.28 -8.29 -7.51
C SER A 76 -4.55 -9.57 -8.31
N THR A 77 -5.40 -9.45 -9.34
CA THR A 77 -5.62 -10.47 -10.37
C THR A 77 -4.30 -10.91 -11.04
N ALA A 78 -4.31 -12.01 -11.81
CA ALA A 78 -3.13 -12.64 -12.43
C ALA A 78 -2.26 -11.73 -13.34
N GLY A 79 -2.70 -10.51 -13.65
CA GLY A 79 -2.00 -9.53 -14.49
C GLY A 79 -1.00 -8.65 -13.73
N CYS A 80 -0.32 -7.78 -14.48
CA CYS A 80 0.44 -6.67 -13.90
C CYS A 80 -0.52 -5.67 -13.25
N VAL A 81 -0.01 -4.88 -12.30
CA VAL A 81 -0.75 -3.79 -11.67
C VAL A 81 0.17 -2.60 -11.47
N TRP A 82 -0.26 -1.42 -11.92
CA TRP A 82 0.46 -0.18 -11.73
C TRP A 82 0.61 0.18 -10.26
N ILE A 83 1.83 0.61 -9.92
CA ILE A 83 2.21 1.16 -8.62
C ILE A 83 2.82 2.55 -8.83
N GLY A 84 2.99 3.30 -7.76
CA GLY A 84 3.48 4.68 -7.78
C GLY A 84 4.97 4.77 -7.97
N LEU A 85 5.54 3.96 -8.85
CA LEU A 85 6.97 3.90 -9.15
C LEU A 85 7.18 4.32 -10.60
N ASN A 86 8.06 5.27 -10.84
CA ASN A 86 8.46 5.67 -12.19
C ASN A 86 9.92 6.12 -12.24
N ILE A 87 10.48 6.20 -13.45
CA ILE A 87 11.77 6.82 -13.69
C ILE A 87 11.56 8.34 -13.74
N ALA A 88 12.10 9.06 -12.75
CA ALA A 88 12.03 10.51 -12.69
C ALA A 88 13.16 11.17 -13.54
N SER A 89 12.85 12.33 -14.11
CA SER A 89 13.82 13.21 -14.76
C SER A 89 13.97 14.52 -13.97
N PRO A 90 15.16 15.13 -13.90
CA PRO A 90 16.45 14.70 -14.47
C PRO A 90 17.15 13.63 -13.59
N GLY A 91 17.94 12.75 -14.21
CA GLY A 91 18.75 11.75 -13.48
C GLY A 91 18.40 10.28 -13.74
N ARG A 92 17.24 10.00 -14.34
CA ARG A 92 16.77 8.65 -14.71
C ARG A 92 16.85 7.64 -13.55
N THR A 93 16.40 8.06 -12.37
CA THR A 93 16.34 7.20 -11.19
C THR A 93 14.92 6.72 -10.93
N TRP A 94 14.80 5.49 -10.43
CA TRP A 94 13.55 4.95 -9.94
C TRP A 94 13.12 5.65 -8.66
N THR A 95 11.95 6.28 -8.71
CA THR A 95 11.43 7.13 -7.65
C THR A 95 9.97 6.80 -7.42
N TRP A 96 9.61 6.71 -6.16
CA TRP A 96 8.22 6.54 -5.72
C TRP A 96 7.47 7.88 -5.82
N GLN A 97 6.14 7.83 -5.88
CA GLN A 97 5.30 9.02 -6.00
C GLN A 97 5.42 9.95 -4.78
N ASP A 98 5.86 9.44 -3.63
CA ASP A 98 6.17 10.23 -2.44
C ASP A 98 7.56 10.93 -2.51
N GLY A 99 8.30 10.74 -3.60
CA GLY A 99 9.64 11.29 -3.83
C GLY A 99 10.78 10.43 -3.29
N SER A 100 10.49 9.34 -2.56
CA SER A 100 11.54 8.46 -2.04
C SER A 100 12.19 7.63 -3.17
N PRO A 101 13.51 7.41 -3.15
CA PRO A 101 14.18 6.57 -4.14
C PRO A 101 13.89 5.10 -3.89
N LEU A 102 13.82 4.29 -4.95
CA LEU A 102 13.70 2.85 -4.82
C LEU A 102 15.00 2.24 -4.28
N ASN A 103 14.91 1.47 -3.19
CA ASN A 103 15.98 0.60 -2.75
C ASN A 103 15.96 -0.73 -3.53
N GLN A 104 16.74 -0.80 -4.60
CA GLN A 104 16.80 -2.00 -5.47
C GLN A 104 17.38 -3.24 -4.79
N THR A 105 18.14 -3.09 -3.70
CA THR A 105 18.63 -4.24 -2.91
C THR A 105 17.48 -4.94 -2.18
N LEU A 106 16.52 -4.16 -1.68
CA LEU A 106 15.33 -4.69 -1.01
C LEU A 106 14.26 -5.12 -2.00
N LEU A 107 14.03 -4.32 -3.04
CA LEU A 107 12.97 -4.46 -4.03
C LEU A 107 13.58 -4.43 -5.44
N PRO A 108 14.14 -5.56 -5.93
CA PRO A 108 14.77 -5.61 -7.23
C PRO A 108 13.73 -5.45 -8.35
N ILE A 109 14.10 -4.69 -9.38
CA ILE A 109 13.32 -4.55 -10.60
C ILE A 109 13.71 -5.67 -11.56
N SER A 110 12.71 -6.35 -12.09
CA SER A 110 12.91 -7.25 -13.23
C SER A 110 12.81 -6.43 -14.52
N ASP A 111 13.74 -6.68 -15.44
CA ASP A 111 13.72 -6.17 -16.81
C ASP A 111 13.83 -4.63 -16.98
N PRO A 112 14.97 -4.01 -16.60
CA PRO A 112 15.15 -2.56 -16.62
C PRO A 112 15.50 -2.01 -18.03
N GLU A 113 14.76 -2.37 -19.08
CA GLU A 113 14.98 -1.84 -20.43
C GLU A 113 14.70 -0.32 -20.54
N LYS A 114 15.34 0.33 -21.52
CA LYS A 114 15.47 1.80 -21.61
C LYS A 114 14.18 2.57 -21.89
N GLU A 115 13.15 1.92 -22.42
CA GLU A 115 11.85 2.54 -22.75
C GLU A 115 10.81 2.35 -21.63
N ASN A 116 11.09 1.46 -20.68
CA ASN A 116 10.20 1.13 -19.59
C ASN A 116 10.47 2.08 -18.41
N ASN A 117 9.60 3.08 -18.24
CA ASN A 117 9.76 4.12 -17.22
C ASN A 117 8.71 4.02 -16.11
N CYS A 118 7.80 3.05 -16.14
CA CYS A 118 6.72 2.91 -15.16
C CYS A 118 6.74 1.54 -14.49
N GLY A 119 6.65 1.52 -13.18
CA GLY A 119 6.71 0.32 -12.36
C GLY A 119 5.35 -0.33 -12.22
N SER A 120 5.30 -1.64 -12.43
CA SER A 120 4.15 -2.48 -12.12
C SER A 120 4.55 -3.63 -11.20
N VAL A 121 3.57 -4.31 -10.63
CA VAL A 121 3.78 -5.53 -9.84
C VAL A 121 3.04 -6.71 -10.44
N LYS A 122 3.73 -7.85 -10.53
CA LYS A 122 3.16 -9.16 -10.88
C LYS A 122 3.80 -10.25 -10.06
N LYS A 123 2.99 -11.10 -9.39
CA LYS A 123 3.48 -12.22 -8.56
C LYS A 123 4.61 -11.81 -7.59
N ASN A 124 4.43 -10.69 -6.88
CA ASN A 124 5.41 -10.13 -5.94
C ASN A 124 6.77 -9.75 -6.56
N LYS A 125 6.79 -9.41 -7.85
CA LYS A 125 7.96 -8.84 -8.53
C LYS A 125 7.61 -7.47 -9.08
N ILE A 126 8.51 -6.51 -8.89
CA ILE A 126 8.43 -5.22 -9.56
C ILE A 126 8.94 -5.42 -10.98
N LEU A 127 8.14 -5.00 -11.95
CA LEU A 127 8.47 -5.01 -13.37
C LEU A 127 8.58 -3.58 -13.85
N SER A 128 9.53 -3.35 -14.75
CA SER A 128 9.54 -2.13 -15.56
C SER A 128 8.65 -2.34 -16.78
N GLU A 129 7.71 -1.44 -17.02
CA GLU A 129 6.78 -1.53 -18.14
C GLU A 129 6.71 -0.20 -18.92
N ILE A 130 6.23 -0.27 -20.16
CA ILE A 130 5.94 0.89 -21.00
C ILE A 130 4.71 1.61 -20.42
N CYS A 131 4.87 2.88 -20.05
CA CYS A 131 3.84 3.67 -19.36
C CYS A 131 2.49 3.78 -20.11
N GLN A 132 2.52 3.64 -21.43
CA GLN A 132 1.36 3.70 -22.32
C GLN A 132 0.56 2.39 -22.39
N THR A 133 1.09 1.29 -21.81
CA THR A 133 0.32 0.04 -21.70
C THR A 133 -0.81 0.20 -20.71
N GLU A 134 -1.89 -0.58 -20.88
CA GLU A 134 -3.02 -0.55 -19.98
C GLU A 134 -2.91 -1.65 -18.92
N SER A 135 -3.09 -1.26 -17.66
CA SER A 135 -3.05 -2.16 -16.51
C SER A 135 -4.04 -1.70 -15.46
N LYS A 136 -4.38 -2.59 -14.52
CA LYS A 136 -5.09 -2.18 -13.30
C LYS A 136 -4.13 -1.42 -12.39
N TRP A 137 -4.63 -0.71 -11.39
CA TRP A 137 -3.80 0.05 -10.45
C TRP A 137 -4.34 -0.02 -9.03
N ILE A 138 -3.48 0.34 -8.07
CA ILE A 138 -3.83 0.42 -6.65
C ILE A 138 -3.59 1.84 -6.18
N CYS A 139 -4.61 2.45 -5.60
CA CYS A 139 -4.47 3.71 -4.87
C CYS A 139 -4.28 3.43 -3.37
N GLN A 140 -3.48 4.26 -2.70
CA GLN A 140 -3.29 4.25 -1.26
C GLN A 140 -3.48 5.64 -0.64
N LYS A 141 -3.95 5.68 0.60
CA LYS A 141 -3.93 6.88 1.46
C LYS A 141 -3.95 6.49 2.95
N ALA A 142 -3.68 7.44 3.83
CA ALA A 142 -3.76 7.19 5.27
C ALA A 142 -5.20 6.91 5.72
N ALA A 143 -5.34 6.00 6.69
CA ALA A 143 -6.59 5.80 7.41
C ALA A 143 -6.88 7.00 8.32
N VAL A 144 -8.16 7.28 8.54
CA VAL A 144 -8.58 8.36 9.44
C VAL A 144 -8.67 7.82 10.86
N LEU A 145 -8.01 8.47 11.80
CA LEU A 145 -8.15 8.21 13.23
C LEU A 145 -9.46 8.84 13.73
N VAL A 146 -10.26 8.05 14.44
CA VAL A 146 -11.54 8.42 15.04
C VAL A 146 -11.51 8.15 16.53
#